data_AF-A0AAZ3PX16-F1
#
_entry.id   AF-A0AAZ3PX16-F1
#
_cell.length_a   1.000
_cell.length_b   1.000
_cell.length_c   1.000
_cell.angle_alpha   90.00
_cell.angle_beta   90.00
_cell.angle_gamma   90.00
#
_symmetry.space_group_name_H-M   'P 1'
#
loop_
_entity.id
_entity.type
_entity.pdbx_description
1 polymer ?
#
loop_
_entity_poly.entity_id
_entity_poly.type
_entity_poly.pdbx_seq_one_letter_code
_entity_poly.pdbx_strand_id
1 'polypeptide(L)'
;MISDNGMQGLGPPQVWFIFGSSFQTSKRSSVQTIVCKYKHHGTTQPSYHSGSRIILSPRDERTLVRKVQINPRTTAKDLMKMVEEAGTKVSIYRVKQVLYRHNLKGRSARKKPLLPNRHKIIQTTICNCTWGQRSYFLEKCPLV
;
A
#
# COMPACT_ATOMS: atom_id res chain seq x y z
N MET A 1 4.04 45.78 -5.87
CA MET A 1 4.82 45.37 -7.07
C MET A 1 5.00 43.86 -7.05
N ILE A 2 4.00 43.12 -7.53
CA ILE A 2 4.15 41.77 -8.08
C ILE A 2 3.23 41.76 -9.29
N SER A 3 3.83 41.51 -10.44
CA SER A 3 3.34 41.84 -11.76
C SER A 3 2.10 41.07 -12.18
N ASP A 4 1.14 41.81 -12.74
CA ASP A 4 0.11 41.33 -13.64
C ASP A 4 0.78 40.68 -14.86
N ASN A 5 0.91 39.34 -14.85
CA ASN A 5 1.20 38.58 -16.06
C ASN A 5 -0.07 37.87 -16.49
N GLY A 6 -0.69 38.44 -17.52
CA GLY A 6 -1.88 37.92 -18.16
C GLY A 6 -1.69 36.50 -18.68
N MET A 7 -2.67 35.66 -18.36
CA MET A 7 -3.03 34.51 -19.19
C MET A 7 -4.38 34.81 -19.80
N GLN A 8 -4.35 35.60 -20.87
CA GLN A 8 -5.47 35.73 -21.80
C GLN A 8 -5.57 34.41 -22.58
N GLY A 9 -6.79 33.87 -22.67
CA GLY A 9 -7.17 32.96 -23.76
C GLY A 9 -6.91 31.47 -23.55
N LEU A 10 -7.59 30.85 -22.60
CA LEU A 10 -8.04 29.47 -22.80
C LEU A 10 -9.54 29.54 -23.07
N GLY A 11 -9.90 29.60 -24.36
CA GLY A 11 -11.26 29.31 -24.79
C GLY A 11 -11.71 27.94 -24.26
N PRO A 12 -13.03 27.65 -24.27
CA PRO A 12 -13.54 26.35 -23.85
C PRO A 12 -12.69 25.27 -24.52
N PRO A 13 -12.20 24.25 -23.78
CA PRO A 13 -11.33 23.24 -24.37
C PRO A 13 -12.00 22.69 -25.61
N GLN A 14 -11.42 23.00 -26.76
CA GLN A 14 -11.81 22.45 -28.04
C GLN A 14 -11.60 20.94 -27.86
N VAL A 15 -12.71 20.22 -27.65
CA VAL A 15 -12.72 18.78 -27.39
C VAL A 15 -12.30 18.07 -28.69
N TRP A 16 -11.00 17.96 -28.92
CA TRP A 16 -10.44 17.03 -29.88
C TRP A 16 -10.15 15.72 -29.15
N PHE A 17 -11.21 15.00 -28.78
CA PHE A 17 -11.09 13.58 -28.45
C PHE A 17 -11.22 12.79 -29.75
N ILE A 18 -10.09 12.32 -30.28
CA ILE A 18 -10.03 11.31 -31.34
C ILE A 18 -10.46 9.97 -30.74
N PHE A 19 -11.64 9.47 -31.12
CA PHE A 19 -11.85 8.06 -31.45
C PHE A 19 -13.08 7.95 -32.37
N GLY A 20 -12.92 7.14 -33.42
CA GLY A 20 -13.79 7.08 -34.59
C GLY A 20 -15.29 6.96 -34.32
N SER A 21 -16.04 7.76 -35.08
CA SER A 21 -17.29 7.40 -35.78
C SER A 21 -18.16 6.32 -35.14
N SER A 22 -18.87 6.67 -34.07
CA SER A 22 -20.21 6.19 -33.71
C SER A 22 -20.73 7.01 -32.52
N PHE A 23 -21.10 8.27 -32.76
CA PHE A 23 -21.80 9.08 -31.75
C PHE A 23 -23.19 8.51 -31.54
N GLN A 24 -23.31 7.56 -30.61
CA GLN A 24 -24.61 7.17 -30.11
C GLN A 24 -25.26 8.41 -29.48
N THR A 25 -26.46 8.78 -29.93
CA THR A 25 -27.18 9.95 -29.42
C THR A 25 -27.39 9.79 -27.91
N SER A 26 -26.63 10.54 -27.12
CA SER A 26 -26.78 10.59 -25.68
C SER A 26 -28.18 11.10 -25.33
N LYS A 27 -28.91 10.38 -24.45
CA LYS A 27 -30.23 10.79 -23.98
C LYS A 27 -30.18 12.22 -23.43
N ARG A 28 -31.20 13.03 -23.73
CA ARG A 28 -31.29 14.45 -23.32
C ARG A 28 -31.06 14.66 -21.81
N SER A 29 -31.55 13.75 -20.97
CA SER A 29 -31.37 13.81 -19.51
C SER A 29 -29.91 13.70 -19.07
N SER A 30 -29.10 12.87 -19.75
CA SER A 30 -27.67 12.73 -19.47
C SER A 30 -26.89 13.99 -19.87
N VAL A 31 -27.22 14.58 -21.01
CA VAL A 31 -26.62 15.86 -21.45
C VAL A 31 -26.91 16.95 -20.43
N GLN A 32 -28.16 17.02 -19.94
CA GLN A 32 -28.56 18.01 -18.95
C GLN A 32 -27.86 17.82 -17.60
N THR A 33 -27.69 16.58 -17.11
CA THR A 33 -26.94 16.34 -15.86
C THR A 33 -25.46 16.70 -15.99
N ILE A 34 -24.84 16.42 -17.15
CA ILE A 34 -23.45 16.83 -17.43
C ILE A 34 -23.33 18.37 -17.44
N VAL A 35 -24.25 19.06 -18.12
CA VAL A 35 -24.25 20.54 -18.16
C VAL A 35 -24.49 21.14 -16.77
N CYS A 36 -25.45 20.64 -16.01
CA CYS A 36 -25.70 21.10 -14.63
C CYS A 36 -24.47 20.88 -13.73
N LYS A 37 -23.83 19.72 -13.84
CA LYS A 37 -22.61 19.40 -13.09
C LYS A 37 -21.45 20.33 -13.47
N TYR A 38 -21.27 20.59 -14.76
CA TYR A 38 -20.23 21.49 -15.26
C TYR A 38 -20.45 22.93 -14.79
N LYS A 39 -21.69 23.43 -14.83
CA LYS A 39 -22.03 24.77 -14.31
C LYS A 39 -21.73 24.93 -12.81
N HIS A 40 -21.93 23.88 -12.02
CA HIS A 40 -21.68 23.92 -10.57
C HIS A 40 -20.23 23.67 -10.18
N HIS A 41 -19.55 22.72 -10.80
CA HIS A 41 -18.24 22.23 -10.36
C HIS A 41 -17.10 22.50 -11.35
N GLY A 42 -17.41 22.92 -12.59
CA GLY A 42 -16.43 23.13 -13.65
C GLY A 42 -15.77 21.84 -14.16
N THR A 43 -16.25 20.65 -13.76
CA THR A 43 -15.65 19.37 -14.13
C THR A 43 -16.61 18.48 -14.92
N THR A 44 -16.10 17.87 -15.98
CA THR A 44 -16.82 16.85 -16.78
C THR A 44 -16.45 15.43 -16.34
N GLN A 45 -15.43 15.29 -15.47
CA GLN A 45 -14.99 14.00 -14.95
C GLN A 45 -16.08 13.36 -14.08
N PRO A 46 -16.39 12.06 -14.25
CA PRO A 46 -17.39 11.37 -13.43
C PRO A 46 -16.99 11.39 -11.95
N SER A 47 -17.99 11.45 -11.06
CA SER A 47 -17.74 11.41 -9.61
C SER A 47 -17.56 9.97 -9.15
N TYR A 48 -16.67 9.78 -8.17
CA TYR A 48 -16.46 8.47 -7.56
C TYR A 48 -17.70 8.05 -6.76
N HIS A 49 -18.10 6.78 -6.86
CA HIS A 49 -19.15 6.24 -6.02
C HIS A 49 -18.61 5.82 -4.66
N SER A 50 -19.38 6.03 -3.60
CA SER A 50 -19.06 5.50 -2.28
C SER A 50 -19.10 3.97 -2.31
N GLY A 51 -18.01 3.32 -1.91
CA GLY A 51 -17.94 1.86 -1.83
C GLY A 51 -18.74 1.26 -0.68
N SER A 52 -18.87 -0.06 -0.67
CA SER A 52 -19.52 -0.81 0.42
C SER A 52 -18.73 -0.72 1.74
N ARG A 53 -19.45 -0.80 2.86
CA ARG A 53 -18.83 -0.85 4.20
C ARG A 53 -17.91 -2.07 4.33
N ILE A 54 -16.72 -1.85 4.88
CA ILE A 54 -15.72 -2.87 5.18
C ILE A 54 -16.19 -3.67 6.41
N ILE A 55 -16.23 -5.00 6.31
CA ILE A 55 -16.71 -5.90 7.38
C ILE A 55 -15.83 -5.82 8.65
N LEU A 56 -14.53 -5.59 8.49
CA LEU A 56 -13.58 -5.43 9.59
C LEU A 56 -13.43 -3.95 9.94
N SER A 57 -13.41 -3.62 11.22
CA SER A 57 -13.07 -2.27 11.65
C SER A 57 -11.59 -1.99 11.41
N PRO A 58 -11.19 -0.72 11.13
CA PRO A 58 -9.77 -0.34 11.12
C PRO A 58 -9.03 -0.68 12.41
N ARG A 59 -9.75 -0.79 13.54
CA ARG A 59 -9.19 -1.24 14.82
C ARG A 59 -8.78 -2.72 14.77
N ASP A 60 -9.65 -3.56 14.23
CA ASP A 60 -9.45 -5.01 14.14
C ASP A 60 -8.35 -5.36 13.13
N GLU A 61 -8.28 -4.62 12.01
CA GLU A 61 -7.18 -4.78 11.06
C GLU A 61 -5.81 -4.48 11.72
N ARG A 62 -5.73 -3.44 12.55
CA ARG A 62 -4.50 -3.11 13.30
C ARG A 62 -4.15 -4.17 14.35
N THR A 63 -5.13 -4.74 15.05
CA THR A 63 -4.86 -5.79 16.05
C THR A 63 -4.38 -7.07 15.38
N LEU A 64 -4.97 -7.44 14.24
CA LEU A 64 -4.50 -8.55 13.40
C LEU A 64 -3.04 -8.38 12.99
N VAL A 65 -2.68 -7.23 12.42
CA VAL A 65 -1.30 -6.93 11.99
C VAL A 65 -0.33 -7.03 13.17
N ARG A 66 -0.67 -6.44 14.32
CA ARG A 66 0.18 -6.48 15.52
C ARG A 66 0.40 -7.91 16.02
N LYS A 67 -0.63 -8.75 16.03
CA LYS A 67 -0.52 -10.15 16.48
C LYS A 67 0.43 -10.95 15.59
N VAL A 68 0.35 -10.77 14.27
CA VAL A 68 1.25 -11.44 13.32
C VAL A 68 2.70 -10.94 13.47
N GLN A 69 2.90 -9.65 13.76
CA GLN A 69 4.24 -9.12 14.00
C GLN A 69 4.88 -9.68 15.28
N ILE A 70 4.12 -9.82 16.35
CA ILE A 70 4.60 -10.41 17.61
C ILE A 70 4.92 -11.90 17.41
N ASN A 71 4.01 -12.62 16.75
CA ASN A 71 4.12 -14.07 16.55
C ASN A 71 3.95 -14.41 15.06
N PRO A 72 5.02 -14.44 14.26
CA PRO A 72 4.93 -14.66 12.81
C PRO A 72 4.47 -16.07 12.41
N ARG A 73 4.34 -16.99 13.38
CA ARG A 73 3.85 -18.36 13.18
C ARG A 73 2.33 -18.50 13.33
N THR A 74 1.61 -17.42 13.66
CA THR A 74 0.15 -17.45 13.81
C THR A 74 -0.54 -17.76 12.49
N THR A 75 -1.52 -18.66 12.52
CA THR A 75 -2.27 -19.05 11.33
C THR A 75 -3.45 -18.12 11.10
N ALA A 76 -3.88 -17.96 9.85
CA ALA A 76 -5.10 -17.21 9.52
C ALA A 76 -6.37 -17.73 10.23
N LYS A 77 -6.41 -19.02 10.60
CA LYS A 77 -7.50 -19.63 11.39
C LYS A 77 -7.50 -19.13 12.83
N ASP A 78 -6.32 -19.04 13.45
CA ASP A 78 -6.17 -18.53 14.82
C ASP A 78 -6.58 -17.05 14.88
N LEU A 79 -6.19 -16.29 13.85
CA LEU A 79 -6.61 -14.91 13.67
C LEU A 79 -8.12 -14.76 13.49
N MET A 80 -8.76 -15.64 12.70
CA MET A 80 -10.21 -15.67 12.56
C MET A 80 -10.90 -15.91 13.90
N LYS A 81 -10.44 -16.90 14.66
CA LYS A 81 -11.01 -17.24 15.99
C LYS A 81 -10.95 -16.05 16.95
N MET A 82 -9.82 -15.33 17.02
CA MET A 82 -9.70 -14.13 17.85
C MET A 82 -10.67 -13.02 17.46
N VAL A 83 -10.95 -12.88 16.17
CA VAL A 83 -11.88 -11.86 15.64
C VAL A 83 -13.34 -12.26 15.90
N GLU A 84 -13.64 -13.56 15.88
CA GLU A 84 -14.94 -14.10 16.28
C GLU A 84 -15.19 -13.96 17.78
N GLU A 85 -14.16 -14.17 18.62
CA GLU A 85 -14.22 -13.90 20.07
C GLU A 85 -14.50 -12.42 20.37
N ALA A 86 -14.05 -11.50 19.51
CA ALA A 86 -14.38 -10.08 19.59
C ALA A 86 -15.80 -9.74 19.11
N GLY A 87 -16.59 -10.73 18.66
CA GLY A 87 -17.98 -10.59 18.25
C GLY A 87 -18.20 -10.32 16.76
N THR A 88 -17.13 -10.29 15.96
CA THR A 88 -17.21 -10.06 14.52
C THR A 88 -17.06 -11.35 13.72
N LYS A 89 -18.10 -11.73 12.96
CA LYS A 89 -18.05 -12.90 12.08
C LYS A 89 -17.27 -12.56 10.81
N VAL A 90 -16.13 -13.22 10.61
CA VAL A 90 -15.23 -12.94 9.48
C VAL A 90 -14.79 -14.24 8.82
N SER A 91 -14.79 -14.28 7.49
CA SER A 91 -14.29 -15.44 6.75
C SER A 91 -12.76 -15.48 6.70
N ILE A 92 -12.18 -16.67 6.60
CA ILE A 92 -10.72 -16.87 6.45
C ILE A 92 -10.16 -16.06 5.28
N TYR A 93 -10.90 -15.99 4.16
CA TYR A 93 -10.51 -15.22 2.99
C TYR A 93 -10.32 -13.74 3.33
N ARG A 94 -11.23 -13.18 4.13
CA ARG A 94 -11.18 -11.77 4.50
C ARG A 94 -9.95 -11.45 5.35
N VAL A 95 -9.60 -12.32 6.30
CA VAL A 95 -8.36 -12.20 7.08
C VAL A 95 -7.13 -12.26 6.17
N LYS A 96 -7.08 -13.22 5.24
CA LYS A 96 -5.98 -13.32 4.27
C LYS A 96 -5.84 -12.06 3.41
N GLN A 97 -6.95 -11.50 2.93
CA GLN A 97 -6.95 -10.26 2.14
C GLN A 97 -6.36 -9.07 2.90
N VAL A 98 -6.70 -8.92 4.19
CA VAL A 98 -6.11 -7.87 5.04
C VAL A 98 -4.59 -8.08 5.16
N LEU A 99 -4.15 -9.31 5.42
CA LEU A 99 -2.72 -9.63 5.51
C LEU A 99 -1.97 -9.35 4.20
N TYR A 100 -2.58 -9.68 3.05
CA TYR A 100 -1.99 -9.40 1.73
C TYR A 100 -1.83 -7.91 1.46
N ARG A 101 -2.81 -7.07 1.81
CA ARG A 101 -2.73 -5.61 1.67
C ARG A 101 -1.58 -5.02 2.49
N HIS A 102 -1.31 -5.60 3.66
CA HIS A 102 -0.18 -5.23 4.51
C HIS A 102 1.14 -5.94 4.16
N ASN A 103 1.21 -6.65 3.03
CA ASN A 103 2.38 -7.41 2.58
C ASN A 103 2.86 -8.50 3.55
N LEU A 104 1.98 -8.98 4.44
CA LEU A 104 2.24 -10.09 5.37
C LEU A 104 1.94 -11.41 4.68
N LYS A 105 2.96 -11.99 4.04
CA LYS A 105 2.86 -13.25 3.30
C LYS A 105 3.45 -14.40 4.11
N GLY A 106 2.88 -15.59 3.95
CA GLY A 106 3.46 -16.81 4.51
C GLY A 106 4.85 -17.05 3.94
N ARG A 107 5.82 -17.37 4.81
CA ARG A 107 7.18 -17.77 4.43
C ARG A 107 7.56 -19.05 5.15
N SER A 108 8.38 -19.87 4.51
CA SER A 108 9.00 -21.02 5.17
C SER A 108 10.23 -20.57 5.94
N ALA A 109 10.35 -21.00 7.20
CA ALA A 109 11.54 -20.72 7.99
C ALA A 109 12.74 -21.49 7.42
N ARG A 110 13.87 -20.82 7.23
CA ARG A 110 15.10 -21.47 6.78
C ARG A 110 15.60 -22.43 7.87
N LYS A 111 16.00 -23.64 7.48
CA LYS A 111 16.70 -24.57 8.39
C LYS A 111 18.00 -23.92 8.85
N LYS A 112 18.10 -23.59 10.14
CA LYS A 112 19.30 -23.04 10.76
C LYS A 112 19.89 -24.09 11.71
N PRO A 113 21.18 -24.43 11.62
CA PRO A 113 21.79 -25.33 12.58
C PRO A 113 21.69 -24.74 13.99
N LEU A 114 21.43 -25.59 14.98
CA LEU A 114 21.40 -25.17 16.38
C LEU A 114 22.84 -24.97 16.85
N LEU A 115 23.20 -23.71 17.10
CA LEU A 115 24.52 -23.35 17.59
C LEU A 115 24.50 -23.18 19.12
N PRO A 116 25.43 -23.83 19.85
CA PRO A 116 25.71 -23.50 21.25
C PRO A 116 26.06 -22.02 21.43
N ASN A 117 25.72 -21.45 22.59
CA ASN A 117 25.93 -20.01 22.86
C ASN A 117 27.41 -19.59 22.73
N ARG A 118 28.36 -20.45 23.14
CA ARG A 118 29.80 -20.20 22.95
C ARG A 118 30.18 -19.95 21.48
N HIS A 119 29.62 -20.73 20.56
CA HIS A 119 29.92 -20.60 19.13
C HIS A 119 29.25 -19.36 18.53
N LYS A 120 28.08 -18.94 19.05
CA LYS A 120 27.45 -17.67 18.65
C LYS A 120 28.34 -16.48 19.03
N ILE A 121 28.86 -16.48 20.26
CA ILE A 121 29.77 -15.43 20.75
C ILE A 121 31.02 -15.37 19.89
N ILE A 122 31.71 -16.50 19.70
CA ILE A 122 32.92 -16.58 18.88
C ILE A 122 32.66 -16.11 17.44
N GLN A 123 31.59 -16.58 16.78
CA GLN A 123 31.27 -16.14 15.42
C GLN A 123 30.98 -14.64 15.35
N THR A 124 30.32 -14.08 16.36
CA THR A 124 30.02 -12.65 16.42
C THR A 124 31.31 -11.85 16.61
N THR A 125 32.21 -12.28 17.51
CA THR A 125 33.51 -11.64 17.71
C THR A 125 34.38 -11.70 16.45
N ILE A 126 34.50 -12.87 15.80
CA ILE A 126 35.23 -13.02 14.53
C ILE A 126 34.64 -12.12 13.45
N CYS A 127 33.31 -12.05 13.33
CA CYS A 127 32.64 -11.15 12.39
C CYS A 127 32.99 -9.68 12.69
N ASN A 128 32.86 -9.24 13.94
CA ASN A 128 33.16 -7.87 14.31
C ASN A 128 34.65 -7.51 14.13
N CYS A 129 35.58 -8.44 14.38
CA CYS A 129 37.00 -8.24 14.14
C CYS A 129 37.34 -8.19 12.65
N THR A 130 36.77 -9.08 11.83
CA THR A 130 37.08 -9.17 10.39
C THR A 130 36.36 -8.10 9.55
N TRP A 131 35.10 -7.77 9.88
CA TRP A 131 34.35 -6.69 9.23
C TRP A 131 34.67 -5.31 9.80
N GLY A 132 35.05 -5.23 11.09
CA GLY A 132 35.61 -4.03 11.69
C GLY A 132 36.93 -3.64 11.02
N GLN A 133 37.79 -4.61 10.69
CA GLN A 133 39.05 -4.34 9.97
C GLN A 133 38.88 -3.79 8.54
N ARG A 134 37.68 -3.89 7.94
CA ARG A 134 37.43 -3.36 6.59
C ARG A 134 37.33 -1.82 6.55
N SER A 135 37.07 -1.13 7.67
CA SER A 135 37.21 0.34 7.73
C SER A 135 38.67 0.77 7.77
N TYR A 136 39.52 0.03 8.50
CA TYR A 136 40.96 0.30 8.62
C TYR A 136 41.76 -0.09 7.37
N PHE A 137 41.23 -0.99 6.52
CA PHE A 137 41.87 -1.37 5.25
C PHE A 137 41.55 -0.39 4.11
N LEU A 138 40.36 0.22 4.09
CA LEU A 138 39.98 1.21 3.06
C LEU A 138 40.51 2.63 3.35
N GLU A 139 40.84 2.96 4.61
CA GLU A 139 41.49 4.24 4.97
C GLU A 139 43.01 4.26 4.74
N LYS A 140 43.65 3.11 4.49
CA LYS A 140 45.12 3.00 4.37
C LYS A 140 45.63 2.49 3.03
N CYS A 141 44.79 2.45 1.99
CA CYS A 141 45.27 2.29 0.62
C CYS A 141 45.59 3.66 0.05
N PRO A 142 46.88 4.09 -0.05
CA PRO A 142 47.22 5.15 -0.96
C PRO A 142 46.94 4.65 -2.38
N LEU A 143 45.98 5.28 -3.06
CA LEU A 143 45.92 5.25 -4.51
C LEU A 143 47.07 6.11 -5.03
N VAL A 144 48.28 5.56 -5.09
CA VAL A 144 49.38 5.99 -5.98
C VAL A 144 50.25 4.77 -6.29
#